data_AF-X6ICZ4-F1
#
_entry.id   AF-X6ICZ4-F1
#
_cell.length_a   1.000
_cell.length_b   1.000
_cell.length_c   1.000
_cell.angle_alpha   90.00
_cell.angle_beta   90.00
_cell.angle_gamma   90.00
#
_symmetry.space_group_name_H-M   'P 1'
#
loop_
_entity.id
_entity.type
_entity.pdbx_description
1 polymer ?
#
loop_
_entity_poly.entity_id
_entity_poly.type
_entity_poly.pdbx_seq_one_letter_code
_entity_poly.pdbx_strand_id
1 'polypeptide(L)'
;MPSPTKPVLDYSYTSYQQEQQGVSNFPGTNLDADLAELVRSADETIDALADVRRSDGKLKNQVVTPDALSPATLALLPAPPSGTALQLGSADGVQSRVTFDRFGTLGNFTFRRANGTPAARTALGIGDPIGGFSAFGAYDGTNYTLTSRANVLFSTTEAWTPTAQGASVSATPNGTTASVVVDTATGEGLLLARGFSRGVPVTKTADFAVAATDNWLINNKAAATCTVTLPAAATFPGREITVKNLQAFTVVSAAPNVVPMAGGAATAAILAATAGEWATLVSDGSNWMIMAGN
;
A
#
# COMPACT_ATOMS: atom_id res chain seq x y z
N MET A 1 -22.81 14.94 -34.45
CA MET A 1 -23.78 15.53 -35.38
C MET A 1 -23.05 16.58 -36.19
N PRO A 2 -23.12 16.56 -37.54
CA PRO A 2 -22.56 17.63 -38.36
C PRO A 2 -23.11 18.99 -37.89
N SER A 3 -22.32 20.06 -38.01
CA SER A 3 -22.79 21.41 -37.69
C SER A 3 -24.07 21.70 -38.49
N PRO A 4 -25.09 22.35 -37.89
CA PRO A 4 -26.27 22.74 -38.62
C PRO A 4 -25.91 23.57 -39.86
N THR A 5 -26.63 23.36 -40.95
CA THR A 5 -26.48 24.19 -42.14
C THR A 5 -26.94 25.61 -41.82
N LYS A 6 -26.15 26.61 -42.24
CA LYS A 6 -26.47 28.02 -42.07
C LYS A 6 -27.75 28.38 -42.84
N PRO A 7 -28.70 29.13 -42.25
CA PRO A 7 -29.93 29.53 -42.92
C PRO A 7 -29.65 30.48 -44.10
N VAL A 8 -30.44 30.35 -45.16
CA VAL A 8 -30.38 31.22 -46.35
C VAL A 8 -31.73 31.91 -46.51
N LEU A 9 -31.72 33.20 -46.87
CA LEU A 9 -32.93 33.97 -47.12
C LEU A 9 -33.36 33.81 -48.58
N ASP A 10 -34.46 33.08 -48.78
CA ASP A 10 -35.05 32.87 -50.10
C ASP A 10 -36.25 33.81 -50.39
N TYR A 11 -36.67 34.61 -49.41
CA TYR A 11 -37.86 35.46 -49.51
C TYR A 11 -37.54 36.91 -49.15
N SER A 12 -38.05 37.86 -49.95
CA SER A 12 -38.01 39.30 -49.65
C SER A 12 -39.41 39.85 -49.45
N TYR A 13 -39.67 40.32 -48.24
CA TYR A 13 -40.90 41.01 -47.86
C TYR A 13 -41.02 42.38 -48.54
N THR A 14 -39.90 43.02 -48.90
CA THR A 14 -39.89 44.23 -49.74
C THR A 14 -40.34 43.92 -51.17
N SER A 15 -39.85 42.84 -51.79
CA SER A 15 -40.30 42.41 -53.12
C SER A 15 -41.79 42.04 -53.12
N TYR A 16 -42.24 41.30 -52.10
CA TYR A 16 -43.65 40.97 -51.92
C TYR A 16 -44.53 42.21 -51.76
N GLN A 17 -44.08 43.21 -50.99
CA GLN A 17 -44.79 44.48 -50.82
C GLN A 17 -44.94 45.25 -52.14
N GLN A 18 -43.92 45.20 -53.01
CA GLN A 18 -43.94 45.85 -54.32
C GLN A 18 -44.89 45.13 -55.30
N GLU A 19 -45.02 43.81 -55.20
CA GLU A 19 -45.92 43.00 -56.03
C GLU A 19 -47.40 43.16 -55.63
N GLN A 20 -47.71 43.38 -54.34
CA GLN A 20 -49.08 43.50 -53.82
C GLN A 20 -49.70 44.91 -53.92
N GLN A 21 -49.45 45.64 -55.02
CA GLN A 21 -49.89 47.02 -55.31
C GLN A 21 -50.97 47.63 -54.37
N GLY A 22 -50.56 48.27 -53.26
CA GLY A 22 -51.43 49.19 -52.52
C GLY A 22 -51.57 49.00 -51.00
N VAL A 23 -50.89 48.05 -50.36
CA VAL A 23 -50.86 47.99 -48.88
C VAL A 23 -49.83 49.00 -48.35
N SER A 24 -50.22 50.28 -48.24
CA SER A 24 -49.32 51.39 -47.86
C SER A 24 -48.66 51.23 -46.48
N ASN A 25 -49.17 50.31 -45.65
CA ASN A 25 -48.76 50.12 -44.27
C ASN A 25 -48.07 48.78 -43.99
N PHE A 26 -47.72 47.98 -45.02
CA PHE A 26 -46.96 46.75 -44.81
C PHE A 26 -45.47 47.09 -44.62
N PRO A 27 -44.80 46.67 -43.53
CA PRO A 27 -43.45 47.10 -43.23
C PRO A 27 -42.38 46.19 -43.87
N GLY A 28 -42.39 46.03 -45.20
CA GLY A 28 -41.55 45.06 -45.92
C GLY A 28 -40.04 45.27 -45.68
N THR A 29 -39.56 46.51 -45.73
CA THR A 29 -38.16 46.85 -45.44
C THR A 29 -37.75 46.51 -44.01
N ASN A 30 -38.63 46.75 -43.03
CA ASN A 30 -38.35 46.42 -41.63
C ASN A 30 -38.30 44.90 -41.42
N LEU A 31 -39.23 44.16 -42.02
CA LEU A 31 -39.26 42.70 -41.94
C LEU A 31 -38.04 42.05 -42.60
N ASP A 32 -37.58 42.58 -43.74
CA ASP A 32 -36.34 42.12 -44.37
C ASP A 32 -35.11 42.41 -43.51
N ALA A 33 -35.07 43.58 -42.84
CA ALA A 33 -34.00 43.92 -41.90
C ALA A 33 -34.00 42.99 -40.68
N ASP A 34 -35.16 42.75 -40.07
CA ASP A 34 -35.32 41.83 -38.93
C ASP A 34 -34.92 40.40 -39.31
N LEU A 35 -35.31 39.95 -40.50
CA LEU A 35 -34.98 38.62 -41.01
C LEU A 35 -33.49 38.45 -41.30
N ALA A 36 -32.83 39.49 -41.84
CA ALA A 36 -31.38 39.50 -42.01
C ALA A 36 -30.64 39.43 -40.67
N GLU A 37 -31.13 40.13 -39.65
CA GLU A 37 -30.57 40.05 -38.29
C GLU A 37 -30.76 38.68 -37.64
N LEU A 38 -31.91 38.02 -37.87
CA LEU A 38 -32.14 36.65 -37.41
C LEU A 38 -31.16 35.66 -38.06
N VAL A 39 -30.90 35.78 -39.37
CA VAL A 39 -29.90 34.95 -40.05
C VAL A 39 -28.51 35.20 -39.51
N ARG A 40 -28.13 36.47 -39.34
CA ARG A 40 -26.83 36.84 -38.76
C ARG A 40 -26.65 36.21 -37.36
N SER A 41 -27.67 36.30 -36.51
CA SER A 41 -27.64 35.71 -35.17
C SER A 41 -27.54 34.18 -35.19
N ALA A 42 -28.26 33.52 -36.11
CA ALA A 42 -28.19 32.07 -36.28
C ALA A 42 -26.79 31.63 -36.77
N ASP A 43 -26.21 32.36 -37.73
CA ASP A 43 -24.88 32.10 -38.25
C ASP A 43 -23.80 32.23 -37.18
N GLU A 44 -23.82 33.32 -36.42
CA GLU A 44 -22.91 33.55 -35.30
C GLU A 44 -23.03 32.44 -34.24
N THR A 45 -24.25 32.00 -33.96
CA THR A 45 -24.51 30.89 -33.02
C THR A 45 -23.96 29.58 -33.56
N ILE A 46 -24.15 29.27 -34.85
CA ILE A 46 -23.62 28.07 -35.50
C ILE A 46 -22.09 28.08 -35.48
N ASP A 47 -21.47 29.23 -35.74
CA ASP A 47 -20.01 29.37 -35.73
C ASP A 47 -19.44 29.23 -34.31
N ALA A 48 -20.05 29.87 -33.31
CA ALA A 48 -19.67 29.70 -31.90
C ALA A 48 -19.81 28.24 -31.47
N LEU A 49 -20.84 27.56 -31.95
CA LEU A 49 -21.06 26.15 -31.67
C LEU A 49 -20.00 25.27 -32.32
N ALA A 50 -19.71 25.51 -33.59
CA ALA A 50 -18.65 24.84 -34.34
C ALA A 50 -17.26 25.13 -33.76
N ASP A 51 -17.10 26.23 -33.03
CA ASP A 51 -15.86 26.54 -32.32
C ASP A 51 -15.66 25.64 -31.08
N VAL A 52 -16.72 25.37 -30.32
CA VAL A 52 -16.61 24.55 -29.09
C VAL A 52 -16.79 23.04 -29.29
N ARG A 53 -17.48 22.61 -30.36
CA ARG A 53 -17.79 21.18 -30.62
C ARG A 53 -17.13 20.63 -31.88
N ARG A 54 -16.94 19.31 -31.92
CA ARG A 54 -16.54 18.52 -33.10
C ARG A 54 -17.78 17.99 -33.83
N SER A 55 -17.60 17.54 -35.06
CA SER A 55 -18.67 16.96 -35.90
C SER A 55 -19.28 15.67 -35.34
N ASP A 56 -18.63 15.00 -34.38
CA ASP A 56 -19.20 13.86 -33.65
C ASP A 56 -20.08 14.27 -32.45
N GLY A 57 -20.24 15.57 -32.19
CA GLY A 57 -21.05 16.11 -31.10
C GLY A 57 -20.33 16.19 -29.75
N LYS A 58 -19.06 15.77 -29.68
CA LYS A 58 -18.23 15.96 -28.48
C LYS A 58 -17.54 17.33 -28.51
N LEU A 59 -17.10 17.82 -27.35
CA LEU A 59 -16.28 19.03 -27.26
C LEU A 59 -14.96 18.86 -28.03
N LYS A 60 -14.38 19.97 -28.49
CA LYS A 60 -13.02 19.96 -29.05
C LYS A 60 -12.00 19.63 -27.95
N ASN A 61 -10.87 19.04 -28.36
CA ASN A 61 -9.76 18.83 -27.43
C ASN A 61 -9.29 20.18 -26.88
N GLN A 62 -8.87 20.19 -25.61
CA GLN A 62 -8.36 21.37 -24.88
C GLN A 62 -9.39 22.48 -24.56
N VAL A 63 -10.66 22.34 -24.96
CA VAL A 63 -11.73 23.27 -24.55
C VAL A 63 -12.08 23.13 -23.06
N VAL A 64 -11.93 21.94 -22.47
CA VAL A 64 -12.12 21.72 -21.02
C VAL A 64 -10.76 21.69 -20.35
N THR A 65 -10.39 22.79 -19.71
CA THR A 65 -9.21 22.90 -18.85
C THR A 65 -9.56 22.54 -17.40
N PRO A 66 -8.58 22.31 -16.52
CA PRO A 66 -8.83 22.10 -15.09
C PRO A 66 -9.68 23.22 -14.46
N ASP A 67 -9.52 24.47 -14.91
CA ASP A 67 -10.29 25.62 -14.42
C ASP A 67 -11.78 25.57 -14.79
N ALA A 68 -12.13 24.79 -15.83
CA ALA A 68 -13.52 24.55 -16.24
C ALA A 68 -14.20 23.43 -15.41
N LEU A 69 -13.45 22.74 -14.54
CA LEU A 69 -13.99 21.69 -13.68
C LEU A 69 -14.55 22.31 -12.38
N SER A 70 -15.62 21.72 -11.85
CA SER A 70 -16.18 22.19 -10.58
C SER A 70 -15.20 21.99 -9.42
N PRO A 71 -15.24 22.83 -8.37
CA PRO A 71 -14.44 22.62 -7.17
C PRO A 71 -14.61 21.22 -6.56
N ALA A 72 -15.81 20.65 -6.62
CA ALA A 72 -16.07 19.27 -6.15
C ALA A 72 -15.36 18.21 -7.01
N THR A 73 -15.24 18.44 -8.32
CA THR A 73 -14.51 17.53 -9.23
C THR A 73 -13.00 17.63 -9.02
N LEU A 74 -12.51 18.85 -8.77
CA LEU A 74 -11.11 19.12 -8.40
C LEU A 74 -10.76 18.56 -7.01
N ALA A 75 -11.71 18.58 -6.07
CA ALA A 75 -11.54 18.13 -4.69
C ALA A 75 -11.62 16.61 -4.50
N LEU A 76 -11.90 15.83 -5.55
CA LEU A 76 -11.91 14.37 -5.47
C LEU A 76 -10.52 13.77 -5.17
N LEU A 77 -9.44 14.54 -5.36
CA LEU A 77 -8.09 14.14 -5.00
C LEU A 77 -7.53 15.10 -3.93
N PRO A 78 -7.04 14.60 -2.78
CA PRO A 78 -6.35 15.46 -1.80
C PRO A 78 -5.08 16.05 -2.42
N ALA A 79 -4.61 17.18 -1.87
CA ALA A 79 -3.36 17.79 -2.34
C ALA A 79 -2.20 16.77 -2.30
N PRO A 80 -1.49 16.55 -3.42
CA PRO A 80 -0.43 15.56 -3.45
C PRO A 80 0.80 16.02 -2.65
N PRO A 81 1.61 15.09 -2.13
CA PRO A 81 2.92 15.42 -1.59
C PRO A 81 3.80 16.17 -2.61
N SER A 82 4.71 17.02 -2.12
CA SER A 82 5.64 17.75 -2.99
C SER A 82 6.46 16.81 -3.88
N GLY A 83 6.61 17.18 -5.15
CA GLY A 83 7.33 16.36 -6.14
C GLY A 83 6.55 15.18 -6.72
N THR A 84 5.25 15.06 -6.44
CA THR A 84 4.40 14.02 -7.03
C THR A 84 4.25 14.23 -8.54
N ALA A 85 4.77 13.30 -9.34
CA ALA A 85 4.61 13.30 -10.79
C ALA A 85 3.31 12.63 -11.26
N LEU A 86 2.75 11.71 -10.46
CA LEU A 86 1.51 11.00 -10.76
C LEU A 86 0.74 10.75 -9.45
N GLN A 87 -0.51 11.22 -9.39
CA GLN A 87 -1.46 10.90 -8.35
C GLN A 87 -2.62 10.12 -8.96
N LEU A 88 -2.98 9.00 -8.32
CA LEU A 88 -4.11 8.15 -8.71
C LEU A 88 -5.12 8.16 -7.56
N GLY A 89 -6.41 8.24 -7.89
CA GLY A 89 -7.50 8.05 -6.93
C GLY A 89 -8.68 7.37 -7.59
N SER A 90 -9.50 6.71 -6.77
CA SER A 90 -10.74 6.05 -7.19
C SER A 90 -11.95 6.69 -6.52
N ALA A 91 -13.13 6.37 -7.04
CA ALA A 91 -14.39 6.65 -6.36
C ALA A 91 -14.43 6.01 -4.97
N ASP A 92 -15.21 6.62 -4.08
CA ASP A 92 -15.45 6.12 -2.73
C ASP A 92 -16.09 4.72 -2.74
N GLY A 93 -15.73 3.90 -1.76
CA GLY A 93 -16.22 2.53 -1.61
C GLY A 93 -15.71 1.53 -2.66
N VAL A 94 -14.79 1.93 -3.56
CA VAL A 94 -14.24 1.07 -4.62
C VAL A 94 -12.76 0.78 -4.38
N GLN A 95 -12.34 -0.47 -4.59
CA GLN A 95 -10.92 -0.84 -4.53
C GLN A 95 -10.14 -0.25 -5.71
N SER A 96 -9.16 0.61 -5.41
CA SER A 96 -8.13 1.05 -6.37
C SER A 96 -7.15 -0.07 -6.70
N ARG A 97 -6.76 -0.20 -7.99
CA ARG A 97 -5.72 -1.14 -8.44
C ARG A 97 -4.84 -0.51 -9.52
N VAL A 98 -3.56 -0.88 -9.53
CA VAL A 98 -2.64 -0.69 -10.66
C VAL A 98 -2.19 -2.09 -11.09
N THR A 99 -2.65 -2.56 -12.25
CA THR A 99 -2.41 -3.93 -12.74
C THR A 99 -1.50 -3.93 -13.96
N PHE A 100 -0.56 -4.88 -14.00
CA PHE A 100 0.32 -5.14 -15.14
C PHE A 100 0.17 -6.58 -15.61
N ASP A 101 -0.56 -6.81 -16.70
CA ASP A 101 -0.64 -8.13 -17.31
C ASP A 101 0.49 -8.30 -18.33
N ARG A 102 1.35 -9.31 -18.13
CA ARG A 102 2.51 -9.55 -19.00
C ARG A 102 2.64 -11.02 -19.37
N PHE A 103 3.03 -11.25 -20.63
CA PHE A 103 3.33 -12.58 -21.16
C PHE A 103 4.74 -12.61 -21.78
N GLY A 104 5.47 -13.70 -21.57
CA GLY A 104 6.80 -13.94 -22.16
C GLY A 104 7.97 -13.12 -21.60
N THR A 105 7.77 -12.30 -20.55
CA THR A 105 8.85 -11.66 -19.76
C THR A 105 8.28 -11.08 -18.44
N LEU A 106 9.11 -10.40 -17.65
CA LEU A 106 8.76 -9.83 -16.33
C LEU A 106 8.02 -8.48 -16.46
N GLY A 107 7.04 -8.24 -15.58
CA GLY A 107 6.56 -6.91 -15.22
C GLY A 107 7.39 -6.37 -14.06
N ASN A 108 7.73 -5.08 -14.06
CA ASN A 108 8.63 -4.51 -13.06
C ASN A 108 8.26 -3.07 -12.67
N PHE A 109 8.47 -2.73 -11.40
CA PHE A 109 8.55 -1.35 -10.93
C PHE A 109 10.03 -1.00 -10.71
N THR A 110 10.62 -0.21 -11.61
CA THR A 110 12.08 0.04 -11.61
C THR A 110 12.39 1.42 -11.02
N PHE A 111 13.22 1.46 -9.99
CA PHE A 111 13.81 2.69 -9.48
C PHE A 111 15.24 2.84 -10.00
N ARG A 112 15.58 4.01 -10.53
CA ARG A 112 16.96 4.39 -10.90
C ARG A 112 17.25 5.78 -10.38
N ARG A 113 18.32 5.93 -9.63
CA ARG A 113 18.76 7.20 -9.06
C ARG A 113 20.26 7.37 -9.23
N ALA A 114 20.68 8.60 -9.48
CA ALA A 114 22.04 9.10 -9.26
C ALA A 114 21.93 10.41 -8.48
N ASN A 115 23.01 10.84 -7.84
CA ASN A 115 23.09 12.19 -7.27
C ASN A 115 23.51 13.20 -8.36
N GLY A 116 23.47 14.49 -8.03
CA GLY A 116 23.81 15.57 -8.97
C GLY A 116 22.67 15.86 -9.95
N THR A 117 23.02 16.22 -11.18
CA THR A 117 22.04 16.58 -12.23
C THR A 117 22.06 15.56 -13.36
N PRO A 118 21.06 15.57 -14.27
CA PRO A 118 21.09 14.69 -15.44
C PRO A 118 22.34 14.84 -16.31
N ALA A 119 22.95 16.04 -16.33
CA ALA A 119 24.15 16.35 -17.09
C ALA A 119 25.47 16.07 -16.34
N ALA A 120 25.45 16.01 -15.01
CA ALA A 120 26.63 15.75 -14.17
C ALA A 120 26.24 14.82 -13.01
N ARG A 121 26.06 13.54 -13.33
CA ARG A 121 25.66 12.51 -12.36
C ARG A 121 26.82 12.14 -11.46
N THR A 122 26.53 11.97 -10.17
CA THR A 122 27.49 11.49 -9.17
C THR A 122 26.98 10.22 -8.50
N ALA A 123 27.89 9.48 -7.87
CA ALA A 123 27.59 8.25 -7.15
C ALA A 123 26.67 8.52 -5.95
N LEU A 124 25.92 7.49 -5.56
CA LEU A 124 25.17 7.48 -4.32
C LEU A 124 26.13 7.30 -3.14
N GLY A 125 25.94 8.11 -2.10
CA GLY A 125 26.58 7.94 -0.81
C GLY A 125 25.93 6.82 0.00
N ILE A 126 26.54 6.48 1.14
CA ILE A 126 25.99 5.52 2.09
C ILE A 126 24.66 6.06 2.65
N GLY A 127 23.62 5.23 2.66
CA GLY A 127 22.30 5.59 3.21
C GLY A 127 21.41 6.35 2.24
N ASP A 128 21.86 6.64 1.01
CA ASP A 128 21.04 7.30 0.02
C ASP A 128 19.87 6.41 -0.41
N PRO A 129 18.63 6.95 -0.42
CA PRO A 129 17.47 6.18 -0.86
C PRO A 129 17.45 6.08 -2.39
N ILE A 130 17.35 4.87 -2.92
CA ILE A 130 17.26 4.60 -4.36
C ILE A 130 15.82 4.71 -4.85
N GLY A 131 14.89 4.20 -4.04
CA GLY A 131 13.47 4.15 -4.30
C GLY A 131 12.74 3.41 -3.19
N GLY A 132 11.42 3.45 -3.18
CA GLY A 132 10.65 2.75 -2.17
C GLY A 132 9.15 2.86 -2.36
N PHE A 133 8.44 2.01 -1.64
CA PHE A 133 7.00 2.10 -1.45
C PHE A 133 6.75 2.69 -0.07
N SER A 134 5.93 3.74 -0.01
CA SER A 134 5.70 4.51 1.21
C SER A 134 4.21 4.68 1.44
N ALA A 135 3.77 4.36 2.65
CA ALA A 135 2.44 4.65 3.15
C ALA A 135 2.50 5.96 3.94
N PHE A 136 1.95 7.02 3.35
CA PHE A 136 1.65 8.26 4.07
C PHE A 136 0.37 8.05 4.87
N GLY A 137 0.41 8.46 6.13
CA GLY A 137 -0.61 8.11 7.10
C GLY A 137 -1.93 8.83 6.85
N ALA A 138 -2.99 8.02 6.93
CA ALA A 138 -4.42 8.28 7.05
C ALA A 138 -4.81 9.68 7.54
N TYR A 139 -5.96 10.14 7.01
CA TYR A 139 -6.68 11.30 7.52
C TYR A 139 -6.88 11.17 9.03
N ASP A 140 -6.32 12.09 9.80
CA ASP A 140 -6.36 12.07 11.28
C ASP A 140 -7.69 12.62 11.84
N GLY A 141 -8.68 12.84 10.96
CA GLY A 141 -9.92 13.55 11.26
C GLY A 141 -9.88 15.02 10.85
N THR A 142 -8.71 15.59 10.54
CA THR A 142 -8.54 16.98 10.08
C THR A 142 -7.63 17.10 8.87
N ASN A 143 -6.48 16.41 8.85
CA ASN A 143 -5.47 16.49 7.80
C ASN A 143 -4.95 15.11 7.41
N TYR A 144 -4.47 15.01 6.17
CA TYR A 144 -3.56 13.92 5.80
C TYR A 144 -2.16 14.23 6.33
N THR A 145 -1.46 13.19 6.82
CA THR A 145 -0.09 13.38 7.31
C THR A 145 0.89 13.65 6.16
N LEU A 146 1.75 14.66 6.33
CA LEU A 146 2.66 15.13 5.27
C LEU A 146 3.97 14.33 5.16
N THR A 147 4.19 13.34 6.03
CA THR A 147 5.38 12.49 6.03
C THR A 147 5.00 11.01 6.10
N SER A 148 5.81 10.15 5.46
CA SER A 148 5.56 8.70 5.44
C SER A 148 5.52 8.12 6.85
N ARG A 149 4.68 7.10 7.07
CA ARG A 149 4.48 6.43 8.38
C ARG A 149 4.91 4.97 8.34
N ALA A 150 4.81 4.31 7.19
CA ALA A 150 5.39 3.01 6.95
C ALA A 150 6.02 2.99 5.55
N ASN A 151 7.12 2.26 5.38
CA ASN A 151 7.85 2.21 4.12
C ASN A 151 8.52 0.86 3.93
N VAL A 152 8.62 0.46 2.66
CA VAL A 152 9.58 -0.50 2.15
C VAL A 152 10.59 0.34 1.37
N LEU A 153 11.69 0.71 2.02
CA LEU A 153 12.72 1.57 1.44
C LEU A 153 13.95 0.77 1.03
N PHE A 154 14.34 0.91 -0.22
CA PHE A 154 15.60 0.36 -0.74
C PHE A 154 16.70 1.42 -0.62
N SER A 155 17.71 1.12 0.20
CA SER A 155 18.81 2.04 0.52
C SER A 155 20.16 1.39 0.26
N THR A 156 21.18 2.21 -0.02
CA THR A 156 22.57 1.74 -0.14
C THR A 156 23.15 1.39 1.24
N THR A 157 23.86 0.27 1.34
CA THR A 157 24.58 -0.12 2.57
C THR A 157 26.07 0.22 2.54
N GLU A 158 26.56 0.65 1.38
CA GLU A 158 27.94 1.07 1.15
C GLU A 158 27.99 2.20 0.11
N ALA A 159 29.13 2.88 0.01
CA ALA A 159 29.35 3.87 -1.04
C ALA A 159 29.43 3.13 -2.38
N TRP A 160 28.53 3.45 -3.30
CA TRP A 160 28.46 2.72 -4.56
C TRP A 160 29.64 3.08 -5.46
N THR A 161 30.36 2.05 -5.91
CA THR A 161 31.43 2.11 -6.89
C THR A 161 31.09 1.20 -8.08
N PRO A 162 31.87 1.19 -9.18
CA PRO A 162 31.64 0.23 -10.25
C PRO A 162 31.70 -1.24 -9.82
N THR A 163 32.32 -1.56 -8.68
CA THR A 163 32.53 -2.93 -8.19
C THR A 163 31.88 -3.23 -6.83
N ALA A 164 31.16 -2.28 -6.23
CA ALA A 164 30.54 -2.44 -4.91
C ALA A 164 29.21 -1.69 -4.84
N GLN A 165 28.10 -2.38 -4.55
CA GLN A 165 26.72 -1.89 -4.72
C GLN A 165 25.70 -2.48 -3.70
N GLY A 166 26.11 -2.75 -2.47
CA GLY A 166 25.23 -3.31 -1.43
C GLY A 166 23.97 -2.47 -1.14
N ALA A 167 22.86 -3.15 -0.80
CA ALA A 167 21.57 -2.53 -0.53
C ALA A 167 20.75 -3.28 0.56
N SER A 168 19.83 -2.58 1.23
CA SER A 168 18.98 -3.12 2.32
C SER A 168 17.51 -2.67 2.23
N VAL A 169 16.66 -3.26 3.09
CA VAL A 169 15.25 -2.91 3.28
C VAL A 169 15.01 -2.39 4.72
N SER A 170 14.36 -1.24 4.86
CA SER A 170 14.15 -0.54 6.15
C SER A 170 12.66 -0.30 6.49
N ALA A 171 12.32 -0.20 7.79
CA ALA A 171 10.99 0.19 8.31
C ALA A 171 11.08 1.00 9.62
N THR A 172 10.00 1.70 10.01
CA THR A 172 9.97 2.55 11.23
C THR A 172 9.46 1.76 12.47
N PRO A 173 10.21 1.75 13.60
CA PRO A 173 9.76 1.14 14.86
C PRO A 173 8.53 1.83 15.49
N ASN A 174 7.73 1.09 16.25
CA ASN A 174 6.60 1.66 16.98
C ASN A 174 7.08 2.67 18.05
N GLY A 175 6.40 3.82 18.15
CA GLY A 175 6.73 4.88 19.11
C GLY A 175 7.92 5.77 18.73
N THR A 176 8.47 5.65 17.51
CA THR A 176 9.54 6.53 17.01
C THR A 176 9.16 7.16 15.66
N THR A 177 9.96 8.13 15.22
CA THR A 177 9.77 8.83 13.94
C THR A 177 10.89 8.54 12.92
N ALA A 178 11.92 7.77 13.30
CA ALA A 178 13.06 7.44 12.46
C ALA A 178 13.00 5.99 11.96
N SER A 179 13.16 5.78 10.65
CA SER A 179 13.27 4.43 10.06
C SER A 179 14.58 3.75 10.44
N VAL A 180 14.54 2.43 10.58
CA VAL A 180 15.70 1.57 10.89
C VAL A 180 15.76 0.46 9.85
N VAL A 181 16.97 0.01 9.49
CA VAL A 181 17.15 -1.19 8.66
C VAL A 181 16.56 -2.39 9.40
N VAL A 182 15.61 -3.07 8.78
CA VAL A 182 15.01 -4.29 9.36
C VAL A 182 15.73 -5.51 8.86
N ASP A 183 16.03 -5.52 7.56
CA ASP A 183 16.62 -6.65 6.86
C ASP A 183 17.69 -6.19 5.87
N THR A 184 18.82 -6.90 5.84
CA THR A 184 19.85 -6.73 4.81
C THR A 184 20.00 -8.05 4.05
N ALA A 185 19.81 -8.02 2.73
CA ALA A 185 20.17 -9.13 1.89
C ALA A 185 21.70 -9.14 1.72
N THR A 186 22.34 -10.24 2.12
CA THR A 186 23.78 -10.46 1.92
C THR A 186 23.97 -11.59 0.92
N GLY A 187 25.21 -11.79 0.43
CA GLY A 187 25.55 -12.94 -0.43
C GLY A 187 25.32 -14.30 0.24
N GLU A 188 25.08 -14.31 1.56
CA GLU A 188 24.89 -15.51 2.39
C GLU A 188 23.42 -15.72 2.82
N GLY A 189 22.49 -14.80 2.48
CA GLY A 189 21.07 -14.90 2.83
C GLY A 189 20.43 -13.60 3.37
N LEU A 190 19.40 -13.74 4.21
CA LEU A 190 18.70 -12.61 4.85
C LEU A 190 19.26 -12.39 6.27
N LEU A 191 19.88 -11.23 6.50
CA LEU A 191 20.35 -10.83 7.82
C LEU A 191 19.29 -9.96 8.50
N LEU A 192 18.64 -10.49 9.53
CA LEU A 192 17.71 -9.75 10.39
C LEU A 192 18.52 -8.83 11.31
N ALA A 193 18.41 -7.51 11.14
CA ALA A 193 19.28 -6.54 11.83
C ALA A 193 19.18 -6.56 13.37
N ARG A 194 18.14 -7.17 13.93
CA ARG A 194 17.88 -7.25 15.39
C ARG A 194 17.59 -8.66 15.90
N GLY A 195 17.62 -9.68 15.03
CA GLY A 195 17.31 -11.09 15.34
C GLY A 195 15.81 -11.43 15.37
N PHE A 196 15.49 -12.71 15.63
CA PHE A 196 14.12 -13.15 15.87
C PHE A 196 13.65 -12.66 17.24
N SER A 197 12.57 -11.88 17.31
CA SER A 197 11.95 -11.56 18.59
C SER A 197 11.25 -12.81 19.15
N ARG A 198 11.58 -13.19 20.39
CA ARG A 198 10.87 -14.21 21.16
C ARG A 198 10.05 -13.53 22.25
N GLY A 199 9.04 -14.21 22.79
CA GLY A 199 8.31 -13.70 23.97
C GLY A 199 9.25 -13.43 25.16
N VAL A 200 8.84 -12.57 26.10
CA VAL A 200 9.56 -12.43 27.38
C VAL A 200 9.35 -13.69 28.25
N PRO A 201 10.26 -14.00 29.20
CA PRO A 201 10.04 -15.09 30.16
C PRO A 201 8.73 -14.94 30.94
N VAL A 202 7.94 -16.00 30.98
CA VAL A 202 6.65 -16.05 31.69
C VAL A 202 6.74 -16.97 32.90
N THR A 203 6.51 -16.43 34.08
CA THR A 203 6.45 -17.19 35.33
C THR A 203 5.08 -17.81 35.53
N LYS A 204 5.02 -19.12 35.78
CA LYS A 204 3.79 -19.88 36.03
C LYS A 204 3.80 -20.39 37.47
N THR A 205 2.75 -20.11 38.23
CA THR A 205 2.63 -20.46 39.67
C THR A 205 1.66 -21.61 39.93
N ALA A 206 1.05 -22.17 38.88
CA ALA A 206 0.14 -23.30 38.92
C ALA A 206 0.37 -24.17 37.66
N ASP A 207 -0.36 -25.28 37.54
CA ASP A 207 -0.44 -26.02 36.28
C ASP A 207 -0.95 -25.10 35.18
N PHE A 208 -0.42 -25.26 33.96
CA PHE A 208 -0.67 -24.28 32.90
C PHE A 208 -0.69 -24.91 31.52
N ALA A 209 -1.43 -24.27 30.61
CA ALA A 209 -1.31 -24.50 29.18
C ALA A 209 -0.30 -23.53 28.57
N VAL A 210 0.52 -24.02 27.64
CA VAL A 210 1.45 -23.17 26.91
C VAL A 210 0.67 -22.34 25.89
N ALA A 211 0.75 -21.01 25.98
CA ALA A 211 0.10 -20.12 25.02
C ALA A 211 0.80 -20.18 23.66
N ALA A 212 0.12 -19.73 22.59
CA ALA A 212 0.69 -19.74 21.24
C ALA A 212 1.99 -18.95 21.10
N THR A 213 2.17 -17.90 21.92
CA THR A 213 3.33 -16.99 21.91
C THR A 213 4.33 -17.27 23.04
N ASP A 214 4.07 -18.24 23.91
CA ASP A 214 5.00 -18.58 24.99
C ASP A 214 6.21 -19.34 24.41
N ASN A 215 7.42 -18.82 24.65
CA ASN A 215 8.69 -19.49 24.28
C ASN A 215 9.60 -19.76 25.48
N TRP A 216 9.47 -18.96 26.54
CA TRP A 216 10.32 -19.03 27.74
C TRP A 216 9.42 -19.13 28.96
N LEU A 217 9.44 -20.27 29.63
CA LEU A 217 8.54 -20.61 30.73
C LEU A 217 9.34 -20.90 32.00
N ILE A 218 8.89 -20.33 33.11
CA ILE A 218 9.47 -20.59 34.43
C ILE A 218 8.40 -21.27 35.30
N ASN A 219 8.66 -22.51 35.70
CA ASN A 219 7.85 -23.17 36.72
C ASN A 219 8.22 -22.62 38.11
N ASN A 220 7.27 -21.92 38.73
CA ASN A 220 7.35 -21.43 40.11
C ASN A 220 6.20 -21.98 40.98
N LYS A 221 5.63 -23.13 40.62
CA LYS A 221 4.61 -23.82 41.44
C LYS A 221 5.29 -24.43 42.68
N ALA A 222 4.94 -23.94 43.87
CA ALA A 222 5.70 -24.18 45.10
C ALA A 222 5.16 -25.31 46.00
N ALA A 223 4.45 -26.31 45.46
CA ALA A 223 3.80 -27.33 46.31
C ALA A 223 3.73 -28.75 45.75
N ALA A 224 3.83 -28.94 44.45
CA ALA A 224 3.65 -30.23 43.81
C ALA A 224 4.21 -30.22 42.38
N THR A 225 4.22 -31.39 41.74
CA THR A 225 4.46 -31.54 40.30
C THR A 225 3.69 -30.49 39.51
N CYS A 226 4.39 -29.84 38.58
CA CYS A 226 3.80 -28.91 37.62
C CYS A 226 3.44 -29.67 36.34
N THR A 227 2.16 -29.67 36.02
CA THR A 227 1.60 -30.30 34.83
C THR A 227 1.41 -29.24 33.76
N VAL A 228 2.10 -29.42 32.63
CA VAL A 228 2.12 -28.52 31.49
C VAL A 228 1.26 -29.11 30.37
N THR A 229 0.24 -28.38 29.93
CA THR A 229 -0.50 -28.75 28.72
C THR A 229 0.22 -28.19 27.51
N LEU A 230 1.02 -29.04 26.85
CA LEU A 230 1.70 -28.70 25.60
C LEU A 230 0.70 -28.69 24.43
N PRO A 231 0.82 -27.74 23.47
CA PRO A 231 0.01 -27.75 22.26
C PRO A 231 0.35 -28.97 21.40
N ALA A 232 -0.56 -29.33 20.49
CA ALA A 232 -0.34 -30.43 19.56
C ALA A 232 0.90 -30.15 18.69
N ALA A 233 1.95 -30.98 18.82
CA ALA A 233 3.23 -30.79 18.14
C ALA A 233 3.06 -30.68 16.60
N ALA A 234 2.14 -31.47 16.03
CA ALA A 234 1.80 -31.45 14.61
C ALA A 234 1.33 -30.09 14.06
N THR A 235 0.79 -29.21 14.92
CA THR A 235 0.37 -27.86 14.52
C THR A 235 1.49 -26.82 14.58
N PHE A 236 2.66 -27.19 15.13
CA PHE A 236 3.81 -26.30 15.33
C PHE A 236 5.15 -26.98 15.03
N PRO A 237 5.37 -27.61 13.85
CA PRO A 237 6.64 -28.25 13.53
C PRO A 237 7.81 -27.26 13.63
N GLY A 238 8.91 -27.66 14.27
CA GLY A 238 10.10 -26.83 14.49
C GLY A 238 9.96 -25.75 15.58
N ARG A 239 8.78 -25.60 16.22
CA ARG A 239 8.64 -24.66 17.34
C ARG A 239 9.49 -25.07 18.52
N GLU A 240 10.10 -24.08 19.15
CA GLU A 240 10.92 -24.24 20.35
C GLU A 240 10.23 -23.65 21.59
N ILE A 241 10.25 -24.42 22.69
CA ILE A 241 9.77 -24.02 24.02
C ILE A 241 10.85 -24.38 25.04
N THR A 242 11.28 -23.42 25.85
CA THR A 242 12.18 -23.70 26.98
C THR A 242 11.44 -23.56 28.29
N VAL A 243 11.56 -24.56 29.15
CA VAL A 243 11.01 -24.56 30.51
C VAL A 243 12.15 -24.66 31.51
N LYS A 244 12.16 -23.79 32.52
CA LYS A 244 13.08 -23.85 33.67
C LYS A 244 12.30 -24.07 34.96
N ASN A 245 12.88 -24.87 35.84
CA ASN A 245 12.37 -25.09 37.18
C ASN A 245 12.97 -24.10 38.17
N LEU A 246 12.13 -23.29 38.83
CA LEU A 246 12.55 -22.44 39.94
C LEU A 246 12.28 -23.10 41.29
N GLN A 247 11.26 -23.95 41.36
CA GLN A 247 10.89 -24.73 42.53
C GLN A 247 11.34 -26.18 42.36
N ALA A 248 11.73 -26.86 43.43
CA ALA A 248 12.24 -28.24 43.36
C ALA A 248 11.11 -29.29 43.25
N PHE A 249 10.25 -29.18 42.23
CA PHE A 249 9.18 -30.13 41.91
C PHE A 249 9.29 -30.59 40.47
N THR A 250 8.86 -31.82 40.16
CA THR A 250 8.91 -32.31 38.78
C THR A 250 8.04 -31.45 37.85
N VAL A 251 8.46 -31.34 36.59
CA VAL A 251 7.64 -30.77 35.52
C VAL A 251 7.32 -31.88 34.53
N VAL A 252 6.04 -32.05 34.23
CA VAL A 252 5.54 -33.09 33.33
C VAL A 252 4.58 -32.49 32.30
N SER A 253 4.53 -33.08 31.12
CA SER A 253 3.45 -32.84 30.16
C SER A 253 2.17 -33.53 30.63
N ALA A 254 1.02 -32.92 30.34
CA ALA A 254 -0.30 -33.50 30.57
C ALA A 254 -0.58 -34.74 29.69
N ALA A 255 0.24 -34.97 28.66
CA ALA A 255 0.14 -36.11 27.75
C ALA A 255 1.51 -36.80 27.57
N PRO A 256 1.56 -38.09 27.21
CA PRO A 256 2.81 -38.79 26.89
C PRO A 256 3.32 -38.41 25.50
N ASN A 257 3.66 -37.14 25.31
CA ASN A 257 4.03 -36.55 24.02
C ASN A 257 5.43 -35.89 24.04
N VAL A 258 6.26 -36.24 25.03
CA VAL A 258 7.62 -35.72 25.18
C VAL A 258 8.63 -36.83 24.95
N VAL A 259 9.46 -36.69 23.92
CA VAL A 259 10.56 -37.61 23.63
C VAL A 259 11.79 -37.20 24.46
N PRO A 260 12.37 -38.10 25.29
CA PRO A 260 13.54 -37.79 26.11
C PRO A 260 14.77 -37.39 25.28
N MET A 261 15.72 -36.68 25.90
CA MET A 261 16.95 -36.23 25.23
C MET A 261 17.82 -37.38 24.71
N ALA A 262 17.80 -38.52 25.38
CA ALA A 262 18.49 -39.74 24.94
C ALA A 262 17.74 -40.50 23.83
N GLY A 263 16.58 -40.01 23.37
CA GLY A 263 15.65 -40.69 22.49
C GLY A 263 14.75 -41.70 23.21
N GLY A 264 13.95 -42.44 22.44
CA GLY A 264 13.01 -43.45 22.93
C GLY A 264 11.54 -43.12 22.67
N ALA A 265 10.64 -43.87 23.32
CA ALA A 265 9.20 -43.62 23.23
C ALA A 265 8.82 -42.31 23.95
N ALA A 266 7.79 -41.63 23.46
CA ALA A 266 7.27 -40.44 24.11
C ALA A 266 6.70 -40.75 25.50
N THR A 267 7.02 -39.91 26.47
CA THR A 267 6.58 -39.97 27.86
C THR A 267 6.01 -38.62 28.29
N ALA A 268 5.63 -38.50 29.55
CA ALA A 268 5.19 -37.23 30.14
C ALA A 268 6.34 -36.44 30.80
N ALA A 269 7.53 -37.00 31.00
CA ALA A 269 8.56 -36.33 31.80
C ALA A 269 9.20 -35.16 31.04
N ILE A 270 9.34 -34.00 31.69
CA ILE A 270 10.06 -32.83 31.16
C ILE A 270 11.27 -32.50 32.03
N LEU A 271 11.06 -32.18 33.32
CA LEU A 271 12.14 -31.82 34.26
C LEU A 271 12.06 -32.64 35.56
N ALA A 272 13.22 -32.95 36.12
CA ALA A 272 13.34 -33.53 37.45
C ALA A 272 12.98 -32.52 38.56
N ALA A 273 12.81 -33.01 39.80
CA ALA A 273 12.47 -32.21 40.98
C ALA A 273 13.68 -31.45 41.56
N THR A 274 14.43 -30.76 40.72
CA THR A 274 15.60 -29.97 41.12
C THR A 274 15.43 -28.53 40.65
N ALA A 275 15.71 -27.57 41.54
CA ALA A 275 15.69 -26.16 41.18
C ALA A 275 16.90 -25.83 40.29
N GLY A 276 16.68 -25.10 39.22
CA GLY A 276 17.71 -24.77 38.23
C GLY A 276 17.73 -25.69 37.00
N GLU A 277 17.04 -26.84 37.06
CA GLU A 277 16.82 -27.73 35.92
C GLU A 277 16.10 -27.02 34.78
N TRP A 278 16.51 -27.29 33.55
CA TRP A 278 15.86 -26.74 32.37
C TRP A 278 15.92 -27.70 31.18
N ALA A 279 14.95 -27.54 30.28
CA ALA A 279 14.90 -28.28 29.03
C ALA A 279 14.34 -27.39 27.93
N THR A 280 14.92 -27.51 26.73
CA THR A 280 14.38 -26.97 25.49
C THR A 280 13.72 -28.09 24.70
N LEU A 281 12.41 -27.97 24.51
CA LEU A 281 11.60 -28.85 23.70
C LEU A 281 11.46 -28.28 22.29
N VAL A 282 11.69 -29.10 21.27
CA VAL A 282 11.47 -28.78 19.86
C VAL A 282 10.45 -29.74 19.28
N SER A 283 9.42 -29.22 18.61
CA SER A 283 8.44 -30.05 17.93
C SER A 283 9.07 -30.71 16.69
N ASP A 284 8.96 -32.04 16.59
CA ASP A 284 9.35 -32.81 15.39
C ASP A 284 8.18 -32.97 14.39
N GLY A 285 7.03 -32.33 14.67
CA GLY A 285 5.80 -32.47 13.89
C GLY A 285 4.89 -33.62 14.33
N SER A 286 5.28 -34.40 15.35
CA SER A 286 4.45 -35.46 15.97
C SER A 286 4.48 -35.39 17.50
N ASN A 287 5.65 -35.19 18.09
CA ASN A 287 5.91 -35.07 19.52
C ASN A 287 6.83 -33.88 19.83
N TRP A 288 7.04 -33.61 21.12
CA TRP A 288 8.00 -32.63 21.62
C TRP A 288 9.31 -33.32 22.02
N MET A 289 10.39 -33.08 21.27
CA MET A 289 11.70 -33.66 21.56
C MET A 289 12.51 -32.75 22.49
N ILE A 290 13.06 -33.29 23.58
CA ILE A 290 14.03 -32.55 24.39
C ILE A 290 15.37 -32.51 23.64
N MET A 291 15.75 -31.33 23.17
CA MET A 291 16.98 -31.13 22.36
C MET A 291 18.17 -30.64 23.18
N ALA A 292 17.90 -30.03 24.33
CA ALA A 292 18.91 -29.51 25.24
C ALA A 292 18.35 -29.43 26.66
N GLY A 293 19.22 -29.55 27.67
CA GLY A 293 18.89 -29.44 29.08
C GLY A 293 20.11 -29.72 29.95
N ASN A 294 19.94 -29.70 31.27
CA ASN A 294 20.95 -30.14 32.23
C ASN A 294 20.43 -31.24 33.16
#